data_AF-A0A3P8C9Y4-F1
#
_entry.id   AF-A0A3P8C9Y4-F1
#
_cell.length_a   1.000
_cell.length_b   1.000
_cell.length_c   1.000
_cell.angle_alpha   90.00
_cell.angle_beta   90.00
_cell.angle_gamma   90.00
#
_symmetry.space_group_name_H-M   'P 1'
#
loop_
_entity.id
_entity.type
_entity.pdbx_description
1 polymer ?
#
loop_
_entity_poly.entity_id
_entity_poly.type
_entity_poly.pdbx_seq_one_letter_code
_entity_poly.pdbx_strand_id
1 'polypeptide(L)'
;MDNNLSLTQEDMADQYEKLLRVAGRPADRDKKADMAKLVDEDAEKVMNELENENWYHGALPLEDVVCLITERGDFLLRALESDGTRGPMPCLTVRVDNHIKDFPIHTVQHQHMRMFTIDGVNKAPKPIAVVLKHFNERIPIAGQVVLSRAIPKQAWELSKDKISLESKIGEGAFGEVWKGSLRMGNTSVRVAIKVTKMKEENKEKMEEMHKEARLMRQYKHLNIVAFYGMVIENDNVMIVMEMVPGGGLNDYLKNNQVSAQLCRAAF
;
A
#
# COMPACT_ATOMS: atom_id res chain seq x y z
N MET A 1 13.59 -9.92 -34.64
CA MET A 1 13.22 -11.35 -34.64
C MET A 1 12.84 -11.67 -33.23
N ASP A 2 11.53 -11.62 -33.06
CA ASP A 2 10.82 -11.43 -31.81
C ASP A 2 10.61 -12.75 -31.09
N ASN A 3 10.60 -12.69 -29.76
CA ASN A 3 9.68 -13.38 -28.84
C ASN A 3 10.29 -13.45 -27.43
N ASN A 4 10.27 -12.33 -26.71
CA ASN A 4 10.30 -12.36 -25.25
C ASN A 4 8.84 -12.50 -24.78
N LEU A 5 8.37 -13.75 -24.68
CA LEU A 5 7.10 -14.04 -24.01
C LEU A 5 7.31 -13.87 -22.51
N SER A 6 6.83 -12.75 -21.96
CA SER A 6 6.42 -12.71 -20.56
C SER A 6 5.20 -13.63 -20.43
N LEU A 7 5.39 -14.85 -19.92
CA LEU A 7 4.29 -15.76 -19.67
C LEU A 7 3.44 -15.19 -18.53
N THR A 8 2.20 -14.84 -18.85
CA THR A 8 1.17 -14.49 -17.87
C THR A 8 0.75 -15.72 -17.06
N GLN A 9 0.08 -15.53 -15.91
CA GLN A 9 -0.48 -16.66 -15.16
C GLN A 9 -1.52 -17.45 -15.97
N GLU A 10 -2.28 -16.76 -16.84
CA GLU A 10 -3.12 -17.39 -17.85
C GLU A 10 -2.28 -18.21 -18.83
N ASP A 11 -1.16 -17.68 -19.33
CA ASP A 11 -0.30 -18.42 -20.26
C ASP A 11 0.31 -19.68 -19.63
N MET A 12 0.69 -19.64 -18.34
CA MET A 12 1.23 -20.80 -17.62
C MET A 12 0.16 -21.85 -17.30
N ALA A 13 -1.03 -21.41 -16.90
CA ALA A 13 -2.17 -22.29 -16.64
C ALA A 13 -2.69 -22.93 -17.94
N ASP A 14 -2.78 -22.15 -19.02
CA ASP A 14 -3.14 -22.63 -20.35
C ASP A 14 -2.05 -23.55 -20.91
N GLN A 15 -0.77 -23.25 -20.72
CA GLN A 15 0.32 -24.12 -21.16
C GLN A 15 0.30 -25.46 -20.40
N TYR A 16 -0.02 -25.46 -19.10
CA TYR A 16 -0.23 -26.68 -18.30
C TYR A 16 -1.47 -27.46 -18.75
N GLU A 17 -2.58 -26.79 -19.05
CA GLU A 17 -3.79 -27.42 -19.56
C GLU A 17 -3.55 -28.01 -20.97
N LYS A 18 -2.77 -27.32 -21.81
CA LYS A 18 -2.35 -27.77 -23.14
C LYS A 18 -1.42 -28.98 -23.04
N LEU A 19 -0.49 -28.99 -22.07
CA LEU A 19 0.38 -30.14 -21.77
C LEU A 19 -0.41 -31.34 -21.24
N LEU A 20 -1.43 -31.14 -20.39
CA LEU A 20 -2.29 -32.21 -19.87
C LEU A 20 -3.22 -32.79 -20.94
N ARG A 21 -3.74 -31.95 -21.85
CA ARG A 21 -4.50 -32.38 -23.03
C ARG A 21 -3.65 -33.21 -23.99
N VAL A 22 -2.39 -32.82 -24.21
CA VAL A 22 -1.43 -33.59 -25.01
C VAL A 22 -1.05 -34.91 -24.33
N ALA A 23 -0.99 -34.93 -22.99
CA ALA A 23 -0.68 -36.12 -22.19
C ALA A 23 -1.90 -37.03 -21.90
N GLY A 24 -3.10 -36.67 -22.37
CA GLY A 24 -4.32 -37.47 -22.21
C GLY A 24 -4.81 -37.66 -20.76
N ARG A 25 -4.42 -36.78 -19.82
CA ARG A 25 -4.80 -36.88 -18.39
C ARG A 25 -5.75 -35.74 -18.00
N PRO A 26 -6.84 -36.00 -17.25
CA PRO A 26 -7.71 -34.94 -16.77
C PRO A 26 -6.96 -34.05 -15.76
N ALA A 27 -7.19 -32.74 -15.84
CA ALA A 27 -6.65 -31.76 -14.89
C ALA A 27 -7.27 -31.99 -13.50
N ASP A 28 -6.43 -32.43 -12.55
CA ASP A 28 -6.81 -32.63 -11.16
C ASP A 28 -7.05 -31.26 -10.49
N ARG A 29 -8.29 -31.01 -10.07
CA ARG A 29 -8.72 -29.73 -9.48
C ARG A 29 -7.98 -29.43 -8.18
N ASP A 30 -7.64 -30.47 -7.41
CA ASP A 30 -6.94 -30.30 -6.14
C ASP A 30 -5.51 -29.81 -6.37
N LYS A 31 -4.82 -30.35 -7.39
CA LYS A 31 -3.46 -29.89 -7.78
C LYS A 31 -3.43 -28.47 -8.34
N LYS A 32 -4.47 -28.04 -9.06
CA LYS A 32 -4.58 -26.65 -9.55
C LYS A 32 -4.76 -25.68 -8.37
N ALA A 33 -5.56 -26.05 -7.39
CA ALA A 33 -5.75 -25.27 -6.17
C ALA A 33 -4.48 -25.21 -5.30
N ASP A 34 -3.76 -26.33 -5.17
CA ASP A 34 -2.50 -26.38 -4.41
C ASP A 34 -1.40 -25.52 -5.06
N MET A 35 -1.30 -25.53 -6.39
CA MET A 35 -0.35 -24.69 -7.12
C MET A 35 -0.66 -23.19 -6.98
N ALA A 36 -1.95 -22.80 -7.04
CA ALA A 36 -2.36 -21.42 -6.86
C ALA A 36 -2.03 -20.91 -5.43
N LYS A 37 -2.31 -21.73 -4.41
CA LYS A 37 -1.96 -21.41 -3.01
C LYS A 37 -0.46 -21.20 -2.80
N LEU A 38 0.37 -22.07 -3.37
CA LEU A 38 1.83 -21.96 -3.28
C LEU A 38 2.33 -20.65 -3.91
N VAL A 39 1.72 -20.20 -5.01
CA VAL A 39 2.08 -18.92 -5.67
C VAL A 39 1.69 -17.71 -4.82
N ASP A 40 0.54 -17.75 -4.15
CA ASP A 40 0.06 -16.66 -3.28
C ASP A 40 0.91 -16.52 -2.01
N GLU A 41 1.27 -17.63 -1.35
CA GLU A 41 2.19 -17.64 -0.20
C GLU A 41 3.57 -17.06 -0.58
N ASP A 42 4.05 -17.39 -1.77
CA ASP A 42 5.30 -16.91 -2.33
C ASP A 42 5.25 -15.42 -2.70
N ALA A 43 4.09 -14.88 -3.04
CA ALA A 43 3.89 -13.46 -3.30
C ALA A 43 3.82 -12.68 -1.99
N GLU A 44 3.07 -13.18 -1.01
CA GLU A 44 2.95 -12.56 0.32
C GLU A 44 4.30 -12.47 1.02
N LYS A 45 5.10 -13.53 0.96
CA LYS A 45 6.47 -13.53 1.51
C LYS A 45 7.34 -12.45 0.87
N VAL A 46 7.24 -12.27 -0.45
CA VAL A 46 7.99 -11.22 -1.16
C VAL A 46 7.57 -9.83 -0.68
N MET A 47 6.27 -9.57 -0.54
CA MET A 47 5.77 -8.28 -0.06
C MET A 47 6.19 -8.00 1.38
N ASN A 48 6.14 -9.01 2.25
CA ASN A 48 6.58 -8.90 3.64
C ASN A 48 8.08 -8.57 3.78
N GLU A 49 8.93 -9.09 2.88
CA GLU A 49 10.36 -8.72 2.88
C GLU A 49 10.56 -7.22 2.59
N LEU A 50 9.71 -6.63 1.74
CA LEU A 50 9.81 -5.23 1.34
C LEU A 50 9.38 -4.25 2.43
N GLU A 51 8.56 -4.66 3.40
CA GLU A 51 8.10 -3.77 4.48
C GLU A 51 9.23 -3.16 5.30
N ASN A 52 10.37 -3.84 5.36
CA ASN A 52 11.57 -3.40 6.07
C ASN A 52 12.37 -2.33 5.30
N GLU A 53 12.07 -2.11 4.02
CA GLU A 53 12.78 -1.16 3.18
C GLU A 53 12.25 0.25 3.41
N ASN A 54 13.15 1.18 3.67
CA ASN A 54 12.79 2.56 4.01
C ASN A 54 12.26 3.37 2.82
N TRP A 55 12.21 2.83 1.62
CA TRP A 55 11.67 3.46 0.38
C TRP A 55 10.63 2.56 -0.32
N TYR A 56 10.08 1.58 0.40
CA TYR A 56 8.87 0.88 0.02
C TYR A 56 7.66 1.52 0.69
N HIS A 57 6.62 1.90 -0.04
CA HIS A 57 5.50 2.69 0.48
C HIS A 57 4.19 1.89 0.61
N GLY A 58 4.25 0.56 0.59
CA GLY A 58 3.04 -0.27 0.61
C GLY A 58 2.14 0.04 -0.59
N ALA A 59 0.82 0.02 -0.38
CA ALA A 59 -0.17 0.32 -1.41
C ALA A 59 -0.44 1.83 -1.58
N LEU A 60 0.60 2.67 -1.59
CA LEU A 60 0.46 4.12 -1.72
C LEU A 60 -0.12 4.52 -3.11
N PRO A 61 -1.24 5.27 -3.17
CA PRO A 61 -1.84 5.67 -4.43
C PRO A 61 -0.97 6.64 -5.24
N LEU A 62 -1.09 6.55 -6.56
CA LEU A 62 -0.29 7.38 -7.49
C LEU A 62 -0.47 8.88 -7.24
N GLU A 63 -1.68 9.31 -6.86
CA GLU A 63 -1.99 10.71 -6.53
C GLU A 63 -1.14 11.25 -5.37
N ASP A 64 -0.83 10.41 -4.39
CA ASP A 64 -0.01 10.79 -3.24
C ASP A 64 1.49 10.75 -3.60
N VAL A 65 1.87 9.87 -4.54
CA VAL A 65 3.23 9.75 -5.08
C VAL A 65 3.64 11.00 -5.87
N VAL A 66 2.71 11.70 -6.54
CA VAL A 66 3.04 12.88 -7.38
C VAL A 66 3.80 13.95 -6.62
N CYS A 67 3.46 14.15 -5.35
CA CYS A 67 4.08 15.14 -4.47
C CYS A 67 5.43 14.67 -3.89
N LEU A 68 5.76 13.38 -4.01
CA LEU A 68 6.96 12.77 -3.42
C LEU A 68 8.12 12.68 -4.41
N ILE A 69 7.85 12.21 -5.64
CA ILE A 69 8.87 12.06 -6.69
C ILE A 69 8.83 13.26 -7.63
N THR A 70 9.74 14.21 -7.47
CA THR A 70 9.66 15.53 -8.13
C THR A 70 10.68 15.70 -9.25
N GLU A 71 11.86 15.11 -9.10
CA GLU A 71 12.98 15.24 -10.02
C GLU A 71 13.15 13.99 -10.89
N ARG A 72 13.64 14.15 -12.12
CA ARG A 72 13.88 13.02 -13.03
C ARG A 72 14.82 11.99 -12.37
N GLY A 73 14.38 10.74 -12.33
CA GLY A 73 15.11 9.65 -11.68
C GLY A 73 14.85 9.52 -10.17
N ASP A 74 13.99 10.37 -9.58
CA ASP A 74 13.37 10.06 -8.28
C ASP A 74 12.54 8.79 -8.42
N PHE A 75 12.63 7.91 -7.42
CA PHE A 75 11.89 6.66 -7.42
C PHE A 75 11.49 6.21 -6.03
N LEU A 76 10.48 5.36 -5.98
CA LEU A 76 10.07 4.61 -4.80
C LEU A 76 9.53 3.23 -5.19
N LEU A 77 9.45 2.33 -4.23
CA LEU A 77 8.84 1.01 -4.41
C LEU A 77 7.45 1.00 -3.79
N ARG A 78 6.49 0.32 -4.41
CA ARG A 78 5.13 0.19 -3.90
C ARG A 78 4.49 -1.13 -4.32
N ALA A 79 3.42 -1.51 -3.65
CA ALA A 79 2.54 -2.59 -4.06
C ALA A 79 1.59 -2.08 -5.16
N LEU A 80 1.47 -2.85 -6.24
CA LEU A 80 0.29 -2.79 -7.10
C LEU A 80 -0.76 -3.74 -6.53
N GLU A 81 -1.98 -3.22 -6.37
CA GLU A 81 -3.13 -4.01 -5.92
C GLU A 81 -3.43 -5.16 -6.87
N SER A 82 -4.01 -6.23 -6.31
CA SER A 82 -4.57 -7.35 -7.07
C SER A 82 -5.68 -6.88 -8.00
N ASP A 83 -5.69 -7.35 -9.24
CA ASP A 83 -6.81 -7.17 -10.18
C ASP A 83 -7.82 -8.34 -10.13
N GLY A 84 -7.77 -9.15 -9.06
CA GLY A 84 -8.56 -10.36 -8.89
C GLY A 84 -8.01 -11.59 -9.63
N THR A 85 -7.06 -11.40 -10.56
CA THR A 85 -6.40 -12.50 -11.27
C THR A 85 -5.00 -12.78 -10.76
N ARG A 86 -4.36 -11.83 -10.06
CA ARG A 86 -2.99 -11.93 -9.54
C ARG A 86 -2.87 -11.31 -8.17
N GLY A 87 -2.12 -11.96 -7.27
CA GLY A 87 -1.73 -11.36 -5.99
C GLY A 87 -0.91 -10.07 -6.15
N PRO A 88 -0.70 -9.33 -5.03
CA PRO A 88 -0.02 -8.05 -5.05
C PRO A 88 1.38 -8.16 -5.65
N MET A 89 1.75 -7.17 -6.47
CA MET A 89 3.01 -7.18 -7.20
C MET A 89 3.88 -5.99 -6.81
N PRO A 90 5.18 -6.21 -6.51
CA PRO A 90 6.09 -5.09 -6.28
C PRO A 90 6.30 -4.29 -7.57
N CYS A 91 6.26 -2.97 -7.44
CA CYS A 91 6.36 -2.03 -8.55
C CYS A 91 7.31 -0.89 -8.22
N LEU A 92 8.25 -0.64 -9.13
CA LEU A 92 9.12 0.50 -9.09
C LEU A 92 8.44 1.68 -9.78
N THR A 93 8.12 2.74 -9.03
CA THR A 93 7.53 3.96 -9.57
C THR A 93 8.60 5.03 -9.70
N VAL A 94 8.77 5.59 -10.90
CA VAL A 94 9.88 6.50 -11.22
C VAL A 94 9.37 7.75 -11.93
N ARG A 95 9.96 8.90 -11.61
CA ARG A 95 9.79 10.14 -12.39
C ARG A 95 10.61 10.06 -13.68
N VAL A 96 9.92 9.90 -14.80
CA VAL A 96 10.47 9.88 -16.17
C VAL A 96 10.09 11.18 -16.86
N ASP A 97 11.05 12.11 -16.91
CA ASP A 97 10.84 13.47 -17.40
C ASP A 97 9.66 14.14 -16.67
N ASN A 98 8.60 14.54 -17.39
CA ASN A 98 7.40 15.14 -16.78
C ASN A 98 6.36 14.11 -16.32
N HIS A 99 6.59 12.82 -16.52
CA HIS A 99 5.64 11.76 -16.20
C HIS A 99 6.10 10.93 -15.02
N ILE A 100 5.14 10.37 -14.30
CA ILE A 100 5.40 9.29 -13.34
C ILE A 100 5.01 7.99 -14.03
N LYS A 101 5.91 7.00 -13.98
CA LYS A 101 5.69 5.70 -14.62
C LYS A 101 5.94 4.58 -13.64
N ASP A 102 5.12 3.54 -13.78
CA ASP A 102 5.23 2.29 -13.06
C ASP A 102 5.99 1.26 -13.87
N PHE A 103 6.94 0.61 -13.22
CA PHE A 103 7.72 -0.50 -13.76
C PHE A 103 7.55 -1.70 -12.83
N PRO A 104 6.58 -2.59 -13.13
CA PRO A 104 6.37 -3.80 -12.36
C PRO A 104 7.63 -4.66 -12.27
N ILE A 105 7.89 -5.23 -11.09
CA ILE A 105 8.97 -6.19 -10.91
C ILE A 105 8.41 -7.59 -11.11
N HIS A 106 8.76 -8.19 -12.24
CA HIS A 106 8.28 -9.51 -12.61
C HIS A 106 9.10 -10.61 -11.97
N THR A 107 8.43 -11.70 -11.62
CA THR A 107 9.08 -12.96 -11.23
C THR A 107 9.30 -13.82 -12.49
N VAL A 108 10.49 -14.38 -12.65
CA VAL A 108 10.85 -15.30 -13.74
C VAL A 108 11.57 -16.53 -13.19
N GLN A 109 11.39 -17.68 -13.85
CA GLN A 109 12.14 -18.91 -13.55
C GLN A 109 13.43 -18.95 -14.40
N HIS A 110 14.57 -19.13 -13.74
CA HIS A 110 15.86 -19.27 -14.40
C HIS A 110 16.68 -20.37 -13.72
N GLN A 111 17.07 -21.41 -14.46
CA GLN A 111 17.85 -22.53 -13.92
C GLN A 111 17.21 -23.19 -12.67
N HIS A 112 15.88 -23.31 -12.63
CA HIS A 112 15.10 -23.79 -11.48
C HIS A 112 15.13 -22.89 -10.23
N MET A 113 15.63 -21.66 -10.37
CA MET A 113 15.59 -20.66 -9.32
C MET A 113 14.63 -19.53 -9.70
N ARG A 114 13.87 -19.08 -8.71
CA ARG A 114 13.04 -17.88 -8.81
C ARG A 114 13.93 -16.64 -8.83
N MET A 115 13.75 -15.80 -9.85
CA MET A 115 14.48 -14.55 -10.03
C MET A 115 13.50 -13.40 -10.29
N PHE A 116 13.95 -12.18 -10.07
CA PHE A 116 13.18 -10.95 -10.24
C PHE A 116 13.83 -10.06 -11.29
N THR A 117 13.01 -9.42 -12.11
CA THR A 117 13.47 -8.55 -13.21
C THR A 117 12.49 -7.42 -13.48
N ILE A 118 13.02 -6.27 -13.88
CA ILE A 118 12.24 -5.08 -14.26
C ILE A 118 12.24 -4.91 -15.79
N ASP A 119 13.29 -5.36 -16.46
CA ASP A 119 13.55 -5.15 -17.88
C ASP A 119 13.64 -6.46 -18.69
N GLY A 120 13.45 -7.62 -18.04
CA GLY A 120 13.59 -8.96 -18.64
C GLY A 120 15.04 -9.42 -18.81
N VAL A 121 16.01 -8.51 -18.72
CA VAL A 121 17.43 -8.78 -18.97
C VAL A 121 18.16 -8.97 -17.65
N ASN A 122 18.11 -7.97 -16.77
CA ASN A 122 18.75 -7.96 -15.47
C ASN A 122 17.92 -8.74 -14.47
N LYS A 123 18.50 -9.81 -13.92
CA LYS A 123 17.85 -10.73 -12.99
C LYS A 123 18.57 -10.74 -11.65
N ALA A 124 17.82 -10.76 -10.56
CA ALA A 124 18.35 -10.86 -9.20
C ALA A 124 17.49 -11.80 -8.34
N PRO A 125 18.01 -12.42 -7.27
CA PRO A 125 17.25 -13.35 -6.43
C PRO A 125 16.20 -12.66 -5.54
N LYS A 126 16.23 -11.33 -5.42
CA LYS A 126 15.27 -10.53 -4.66
C LYS A 126 14.79 -9.32 -5.48
N PRO A 127 13.55 -8.84 -5.28
CA PRO A 127 13.05 -7.63 -5.96
C PRO A 127 13.92 -6.41 -5.65
N ILE A 128 14.32 -6.25 -4.38
CA ILE A 128 15.16 -5.12 -3.97
C ILE A 128 16.53 -5.14 -4.66
N ALA A 129 17.09 -6.33 -4.86
CA ALA A 129 18.41 -6.51 -5.45
C ALA A 129 18.41 -6.12 -6.93
N VAL A 130 17.32 -6.36 -7.68
CA VAL A 130 17.25 -5.87 -9.08
C VAL A 130 17.16 -4.35 -9.13
N VAL A 131 16.39 -3.71 -8.25
CA VAL A 131 16.33 -2.24 -8.20
C VAL A 131 17.70 -1.64 -7.85
N LEU A 132 18.36 -2.17 -6.82
CA LEU A 132 19.69 -1.71 -6.39
C LEU A 132 20.74 -1.92 -7.47
N LYS A 133 20.64 -2.99 -8.28
CA LYS A 133 21.50 -3.19 -9.43
C LYS A 133 21.35 -2.04 -10.44
N HIS A 134 20.12 -1.73 -10.85
CA HIS A 134 19.85 -0.62 -11.77
C HIS A 134 20.34 0.72 -11.22
N PHE A 135 20.16 0.95 -9.92
CA PHE A 135 20.58 2.17 -9.24
C PHE A 135 22.11 2.31 -9.20
N ASN A 136 22.81 1.30 -8.69
CA ASN A 136 24.26 1.34 -8.47
C ASN A 136 25.05 1.30 -9.78
N GLU A 137 24.63 0.47 -10.74
CA GLU A 137 25.30 0.31 -12.03
C GLU A 137 24.83 1.32 -13.09
N ARG A 138 23.92 2.23 -12.72
CA ARG A 138 23.35 3.26 -13.62
C ARG A 138 22.69 2.68 -14.88
N ILE A 139 22.10 1.49 -14.78
CA ILE A 139 21.43 0.81 -15.90
C ILE A 139 20.08 1.49 -16.16
N PRO A 140 19.83 2.03 -17.37
CA PRO A 140 18.55 2.67 -17.67
C PRO A 140 17.37 1.71 -17.58
N ILE A 141 16.29 2.13 -16.93
CA ILE A 141 15.01 1.42 -16.92
C ILE A 141 14.32 1.65 -18.25
N ALA A 142 14.07 0.56 -18.99
CA ALA A 142 13.44 0.57 -20.31
C ALA A 142 14.04 1.58 -21.30
N GLY A 143 15.35 1.88 -21.19
CA GLY A 143 16.05 2.87 -22.00
C GLY A 143 15.67 4.34 -21.77
N GLN A 144 14.83 4.64 -20.77
CA GLN A 144 14.20 5.96 -20.60
C GLN A 144 14.79 6.79 -19.47
N VAL A 145 15.11 6.15 -18.33
CA VAL A 145 15.51 6.86 -17.10
C VAL A 145 16.56 6.07 -16.35
N VAL A 146 17.49 6.77 -15.71
CA VAL A 146 18.43 6.18 -14.75
C VAL A 146 17.98 6.58 -13.35
N LEU A 147 17.98 5.63 -12.42
CA LEU A 147 17.59 5.88 -11.03
C LEU A 147 18.62 6.80 -10.36
N SER A 148 18.13 7.80 -9.62
CA SER A 148 18.93 8.88 -9.05
C SER A 148 18.77 9.04 -7.54
N ARG A 149 17.53 9.01 -7.05
CA ARG A 149 17.24 9.17 -5.61
C ARG A 149 16.06 8.31 -5.20
N ALA A 150 16.28 7.42 -4.24
CA ALA A 150 15.21 6.69 -3.57
C ALA A 150 14.49 7.64 -2.61
N ILE A 151 13.16 7.73 -2.71
CA ILE A 151 12.35 8.53 -1.80
C ILE A 151 12.00 7.68 -0.56
N PRO A 152 12.33 8.13 0.65
CA PRO A 152 12.02 7.37 1.85
C PRO A 152 10.54 7.50 2.26
N LYS A 153 10.06 6.51 3.04
CA LYS A 153 8.80 6.53 3.80
C LYS A 153 8.70 7.87 4.55
N GLN A 154 7.55 8.50 4.43
CA GLN A 154 7.30 9.78 5.07
C GLN A 154 6.98 9.60 6.56
N ALA A 155 7.18 10.64 7.37
CA ALA A 155 6.94 10.57 8.82
C ALA A 155 5.48 10.23 9.20
N TRP A 156 4.53 10.50 8.30
CA TRP A 156 3.11 10.19 8.47
C TRP A 156 2.76 8.76 8.03
N GLU A 157 3.65 8.03 7.36
CA GLU A 157 3.47 6.61 7.03
C GLU A 157 3.85 5.76 8.25
N LEU A 158 2.83 5.38 9.02
CA LEU A 158 2.99 4.63 10.25
C LEU A 158 2.98 3.13 9.97
N SER A 159 3.81 2.40 10.72
CA SER A 159 3.83 0.93 10.72
C SER A 159 2.81 0.40 11.72
N LYS A 160 2.11 -0.69 11.38
CA LYS A 160 1.06 -1.26 12.24
C LYS A 160 1.55 -1.71 13.60
N ASP A 161 2.82 -2.11 13.74
CA ASP A 161 3.43 -2.50 15.01
C ASP A 161 3.49 -1.37 16.06
N LYS A 162 3.35 -0.12 15.61
CA LYS A 162 3.30 1.06 16.50
C LYS A 162 1.90 1.34 17.02
N ILE A 163 0.88 0.65 16.51
CA ILE A 163 -0.53 0.92 16.80
C ILE A 163 -1.11 -0.20 17.66
N SER A 164 -1.83 0.18 18.71
CA SER A 164 -2.62 -0.74 19.52
C SER A 164 -4.06 -0.27 19.59
N LEU A 165 -4.99 -1.12 19.16
CA LEU A 165 -6.44 -0.89 19.26
C LEU A 165 -6.91 -1.37 20.64
N GLU A 166 -7.64 -0.51 21.37
CA GLU A 166 -8.16 -0.84 22.71
C GLU A 166 -9.66 -1.13 22.68
N SER A 167 -10.47 -0.12 22.34
CA SER A 167 -11.93 -0.21 22.42
C SER A 167 -12.59 0.64 21.35
N LYS A 168 -13.65 0.11 20.72
CA LYS A 168 -14.46 0.88 19.78
C LYS A 168 -15.15 2.05 20.50
N ILE A 169 -15.01 3.26 19.95
CA ILE A 169 -15.61 4.50 20.47
C ILE A 169 -16.66 5.11 19.55
N GLY A 170 -16.72 4.66 18.28
CA GLY A 170 -17.72 5.11 17.33
C GLY A 170 -17.80 4.23 16.09
N GLU A 171 -18.91 4.35 15.38
CA GLU A 171 -19.13 3.75 14.06
C GLU A 171 -19.99 4.70 13.25
N GLY A 172 -19.66 4.85 11.97
CA GLY A 172 -20.44 5.66 11.05
C GLY A 172 -20.28 5.20 9.61
N ALA A 173 -20.78 6.00 8.68
CA ALA A 173 -20.71 5.72 7.25
C ALA A 173 -19.27 5.45 6.74
N PHE A 174 -18.28 6.04 7.41
CA PHE A 174 -16.87 5.99 7.04
C PHE A 174 -16.04 4.95 7.80
N GLY A 175 -16.68 4.00 8.49
CA GLY A 175 -16.00 2.92 9.21
C GLY A 175 -16.08 3.03 10.73
N GLU A 176 -15.22 2.24 11.39
CA GLU A 176 -15.16 2.17 12.85
C GLU A 176 -14.09 3.11 13.39
N VAL A 177 -14.38 3.77 14.51
CA VAL A 177 -13.39 4.56 15.24
C VAL A 177 -13.10 3.86 16.55
N TRP A 178 -11.83 3.61 16.79
CA TRP A 178 -11.29 2.92 17.96
C TRP A 178 -10.47 3.88 18.79
N LYS A 179 -10.59 3.80 20.11
CA LYS A 179 -9.58 4.31 21.01
C LYS A 179 -8.39 3.36 20.97
N GLY A 180 -7.20 3.91 21.02
CA GLY A 180 -5.98 3.12 21.07
C GLY A 180 -4.76 3.92 21.51
N SER A 181 -3.59 3.37 21.21
CA SER A 181 -2.31 4.01 21.46
C SER A 181 -1.36 3.95 20.27
N LEU A 182 -0.55 4.99 20.14
CA LEU A 182 0.52 5.14 19.15
C LEU A 182 1.87 5.19 19.88
N ARG A 183 2.75 4.24 19.58
CA ARG A 183 4.13 4.21 20.09
C ARG A 183 5.02 5.17 19.31
N MET A 184 5.63 6.12 20.01
CA MET A 184 6.58 7.10 19.47
C MET A 184 7.89 7.01 20.26
N GLY A 185 8.85 6.22 19.76
CA GLY A 185 10.07 5.93 20.50
C GLY A 185 9.77 5.21 21.82
N ASN A 186 10.18 5.82 22.94
CA ASN A 186 9.96 5.27 24.29
C ASN A 186 8.63 5.71 24.93
N THR A 187 7.82 6.52 24.24
CA THR A 187 6.53 7.00 24.75
C THR A 187 5.37 6.41 23.97
N SER A 188 4.20 6.42 24.60
CA SER A 188 2.94 5.99 23.99
C SER A 188 1.90 7.09 24.18
N VAL A 189 1.24 7.49 23.10
CA VAL A 189 0.25 8.56 23.08
C VAL A 189 -1.13 7.94 22.85
N ARG A 190 -2.14 8.39 23.59
CA ARG A 190 -3.53 7.97 23.36
C ARG A 190 -4.07 8.62 22.09
N VAL A 191 -4.67 7.80 21.23
CA VAL A 191 -5.13 8.21 19.90
C VAL A 191 -6.54 7.71 19.62
N ALA A 192 -7.22 8.38 18.70
CA ALA A 192 -8.36 7.83 17.99
C ALA A 192 -7.86 7.24 16.65
N ILE A 193 -8.35 6.06 16.31
CA ILE A 193 -7.90 5.30 15.14
C ILE A 193 -9.14 4.97 14.33
N LYS A 194 -9.27 5.60 13.16
CA LYS A 194 -10.32 5.28 12.21
C LYS A 194 -9.85 4.09 11.37
N VAL A 195 -10.64 3.03 11.35
CA VAL A 195 -10.34 1.77 10.67
C VAL A 195 -11.43 1.52 9.63
N THR A 196 -10.99 1.32 8.39
CA THR A 196 -11.87 0.88 7.30
C THR A 196 -11.44 -0.53 6.90
N LYS A 197 -12.29 -1.52 7.17
CA LYS A 197 -12.04 -2.89 6.71
C LYS A 197 -12.32 -2.98 5.21
N MET A 198 -11.31 -3.38 4.46
CA MET A 198 -11.43 -3.54 3.02
C MET A 198 -12.23 -4.81 2.71
N LYS A 199 -13.12 -4.70 1.74
CA LYS A 199 -13.73 -5.80 0.99
C LYS A 199 -13.61 -5.38 -0.48
N GLU A 200 -13.50 -6.31 -1.42
CA GLU A 200 -13.30 -6.00 -2.85
C GLU A 200 -14.32 -4.99 -3.44
N GLU A 201 -15.49 -4.84 -2.82
CA GLU A 201 -16.51 -3.85 -3.18
C GLU A 201 -16.24 -2.41 -2.67
N ASN A 202 -15.15 -2.16 -1.93
CA ASN A 202 -14.94 -0.92 -1.17
C ASN A 202 -13.80 0.00 -1.69
N LYS A 203 -13.37 -0.12 -2.95
CA LYS A 203 -12.28 0.72 -3.50
C LYS A 203 -12.55 2.23 -3.35
N GLU A 204 -13.78 2.67 -3.56
CA GLU A 204 -14.18 4.07 -3.37
C GLU A 204 -13.93 4.56 -1.93
N LYS A 205 -14.17 3.73 -0.92
CA LYS A 205 -13.94 4.09 0.49
C LYS A 205 -12.45 4.25 0.81
N MET A 206 -11.59 3.49 0.13
CA MET A 206 -10.15 3.67 0.25
C MET A 206 -9.73 5.04 -0.30
N GLU A 207 -10.19 5.39 -1.50
CA GLU A 207 -9.92 6.69 -2.11
C GLU A 207 -10.43 7.85 -1.25
N GLU A 208 -11.63 7.72 -0.66
CA GLU A 208 -12.16 8.69 0.31
C GLU A 208 -11.27 8.85 1.54
N MET A 209 -10.74 7.75 2.07
CA MET A 209 -9.85 7.78 3.23
C MET A 209 -8.48 8.39 2.92
N HIS A 210 -7.91 8.11 1.74
CA HIS A 210 -6.71 8.80 1.27
C HIS A 210 -6.97 10.30 1.08
N LYS A 211 -8.13 10.67 0.56
CA LYS A 211 -8.56 12.07 0.42
C LYS A 211 -8.69 12.76 1.79
N GLU A 212 -9.30 12.11 2.77
CA GLU A 212 -9.42 12.62 4.13
C GLU A 212 -8.05 12.83 4.77
N ALA A 213 -7.15 11.85 4.67
CA ALA A 213 -5.82 11.98 5.23
C ALA A 213 -4.98 13.06 4.55
N ARG A 214 -5.09 13.21 3.22
CA ARG A 214 -4.46 14.32 2.49
C ARG A 214 -4.95 15.67 3.00
N LEU A 215 -6.25 15.81 3.24
CA LEU A 215 -6.82 17.03 3.78
C LEU A 215 -6.28 17.28 5.19
N MET A 216 -6.35 16.29 6.08
CA MET A 216 -5.88 16.40 7.46
C MET A 216 -4.39 16.75 7.56
N ARG A 217 -3.55 16.22 6.66
CA ARG A 217 -2.11 16.54 6.58
C ARG A 217 -1.81 18.02 6.35
N GLN A 218 -2.74 18.77 5.77
CA GLN A 218 -2.54 20.19 5.45
C GLN A 218 -2.90 21.12 6.62
N TYR A 219 -3.63 20.65 7.62
CA TYR A 219 -4.12 21.49 8.72
C TYR A 219 -3.37 21.22 10.02
N LYS A 220 -2.90 22.31 10.63
CA LYS A 220 -2.38 22.31 12.00
C LYS A 220 -2.92 23.54 12.72
N HIS A 221 -3.99 23.34 13.49
CA HIS A 221 -4.68 24.43 14.17
C HIS A 221 -5.29 23.94 15.48
N LEU A 222 -5.41 24.82 16.48
CA LEU A 222 -5.91 24.47 17.81
C LEU A 222 -7.33 23.86 17.81
N ASN A 223 -8.17 24.32 16.88
CA ASN A 223 -9.57 23.89 16.75
C ASN A 223 -9.79 22.80 15.68
N ILE A 224 -8.72 22.18 15.19
CA ILE A 224 -8.77 21.08 14.21
C ILE A 224 -8.05 19.89 14.83
N VAL A 225 -8.69 18.71 14.83
CA VAL A 225 -8.13 17.47 15.37
C VAL A 225 -6.78 17.19 14.71
N ALA A 226 -5.74 17.00 15.53
CA ALA A 226 -4.40 16.76 15.00
C ALA A 226 -4.29 15.39 14.33
N PHE A 227 -3.66 15.36 13.16
CA PHE A 227 -3.31 14.15 12.44
C PHE A 227 -1.93 13.66 12.86
N TYR A 228 -1.82 12.39 13.24
CA TYR A 228 -0.54 11.76 13.57
C TYR A 228 0.04 10.98 12.40
N GLY A 229 -0.81 10.30 11.63
CA GLY A 229 -0.35 9.51 10.49
C GLY A 229 -1.40 8.54 9.99
N MET A 230 -0.99 7.74 9.03
CA MET A 230 -1.80 6.70 8.41
C MET A 230 -0.99 5.40 8.31
N VAL A 231 -1.64 4.27 8.57
CA VAL A 231 -1.12 2.94 8.25
C VAL A 231 -1.70 2.52 6.91
N ILE A 232 -0.85 2.07 5.99
CA ILE A 232 -1.25 1.57 4.66
C ILE A 232 -0.63 0.19 4.49
N GLU A 233 -1.35 -0.87 4.88
CA GLU A 233 -0.89 -2.25 4.75
C GLU A 233 -1.98 -3.11 4.10
N ASN A 234 -1.77 -3.51 2.84
CA ASN A 234 -2.67 -4.35 2.05
C ASN A 234 -4.14 -3.88 2.17
N ASP A 235 -4.94 -4.64 2.92
CA ASP A 235 -6.39 -4.48 3.12
C ASP A 235 -6.77 -3.71 4.40
N ASN A 236 -5.78 -3.15 5.10
CA ASN A 236 -6.00 -2.43 6.36
C ASN A 236 -5.39 -1.04 6.27
N VAL A 237 -6.26 -0.06 6.03
CA VAL A 237 -5.87 1.35 6.09
C VAL A 237 -6.48 1.97 7.34
N MET A 238 -5.63 2.67 8.10
CA MET A 238 -5.99 3.29 9.38
C MET A 238 -5.56 4.75 9.39
N ILE A 239 -6.44 5.66 9.81
CA ILE A 239 -6.06 7.05 10.12
C ILE A 239 -5.89 7.19 11.62
N VAL A 240 -4.73 7.66 12.05
CA VAL A 240 -4.37 7.88 13.45
C VAL A 240 -4.43 9.37 13.75
N MET A 241 -5.28 9.74 14.71
CA MET A 241 -5.58 11.12 15.04
C MET A 241 -5.62 11.35 16.56
N GLU A 242 -5.61 12.62 16.95
CA GLU A 242 -5.75 13.04 18.34
C GLU A 242 -7.02 12.49 18.99
N MET A 243 -6.87 11.96 20.21
CA MET A 243 -8.01 11.56 21.03
C MET A 243 -8.60 12.79 21.73
N VAL A 244 -9.75 13.25 21.27
CA VAL A 244 -10.47 14.38 21.88
C VAL A 244 -11.38 13.88 23.02
N PRO A 245 -11.20 14.35 24.27
CA PRO A 245 -12.09 14.00 25.37
C PRO A 245 -13.47 14.67 25.20
N GLY A 246 -14.52 14.02 25.70
CA GLY A 246 -15.89 14.55 25.65
C GLY A 246 -16.74 14.06 24.46
N GLY A 247 -16.15 13.33 23.52
CA GLY A 247 -16.87 12.69 22.42
C GLY A 247 -17.38 13.66 21.36
N GLY A 248 -18.34 13.21 20.55
CA GLY A 248 -18.95 14.03 19.51
C GLY A 248 -19.75 15.18 20.11
N LEU A 249 -19.67 16.37 19.49
CA LEU A 249 -20.37 17.57 19.97
C LEU A 249 -21.88 17.34 20.15
N ASN A 250 -22.52 16.60 19.24
CA ASN A 250 -23.95 16.32 19.32
C ASN A 250 -24.32 15.53 20.59
N ASP A 251 -23.52 14.51 20.93
CA ASP A 251 -23.75 13.71 22.14
C ASP A 251 -23.43 14.50 23.40
N TYR A 252 -22.39 15.35 23.33
CA TYR A 252 -22.08 16.29 24.39
C TYR A 252 -23.26 17.25 24.65
N LEU A 253 -23.85 17.84 23.62
CA LEU A 253 -24.99 18.76 23.74
C LEU A 253 -26.26 18.09 24.25
N LYS A 254 -26.49 16.81 23.93
CA LYS A 254 -27.64 16.06 24.46
C LYS A 254 -27.49 15.72 25.94
N ASN A 255 -26.27 15.38 26.36
CA ASN A 255 -25.99 14.91 27.72
C ASN A 255 -25.70 16.06 28.69
N ASN A 256 -25.34 17.24 28.19
CA ASN A 256 -25.09 18.42 29.00
C ASN A 256 -26.16 19.47 28.70
N GLN A 257 -26.85 19.96 29.74
CA GLN A 257 -27.73 21.11 29.59
C GLN A 257 -26.88 22.36 29.29
N VAL A 258 -26.68 22.65 28.00
CA VAL A 258 -26.12 23.94 27.60
C VAL A 258 -27.24 24.96 27.79
N SER A 259 -27.14 25.77 28.85
CA SER A 259 -28.06 26.89 29.06
C SER A 259 -28.04 27.79 27.83
N ALA A 260 -29.18 27.88 27.13
CA ALA A 260 -29.37 28.72 25.96
C ALA A 260 -29.20 30.24 26.23
N GLN A 261 -28.89 30.64 27.48
CA GLN A 261 -28.64 32.03 27.84
C GLN A 261 -27.35 32.62 27.24
N LEU A 262 -26.43 31.80 26.72
CA LEU A 262 -25.20 32.28 26.06
C LEU A 262 -25.36 32.54 24.55
N CYS A 263 -26.47 32.16 23.91
CA CYS A 263 -26.72 32.40 22.47
C CYS A 263 -27.42 33.73 22.17
N ARG A 264 -27.50 34.67 23.13
CA ARG A 264 -28.02 36.04 22.92
C ARG A 264 -26.91 37.09 22.92
N ALA A 265 -25.91 36.96 22.06
CA ALA A 265 -25.09 38.11 21.66
C ALA A 265 -24.24 37.75 20.44
N ALA A 266 -24.74 38.10 19.25
CA ALA A 266 -24.03 38.69 18.12
C ALA A 266 -24.91 38.50 16.89
N PHE A 267 -25.63 39.57 16.54
CA PHE A 267 -26.11 39.78 15.17
C PHE A 267 -24.91 40.08 14.26
#